data_AF-A0AAD2GBI3-F1
#
_entry.id   AF-A0AAD2GBI3-F1
#
_cell.length_a   1.000
_cell.length_b   1.000
_cell.length_c   1.000
_cell.angle_alpha   90.00
_cell.angle_beta   90.00
_cell.angle_gamma   90.00
#
_symmetry.space_group_name_H-M   'P 1'
#
loop_
_entity.id
_entity.type
_entity.pdbx_description
1 polymer ?
#
loop_
_entity_poly.entity_id
_entity_poly.type
_entity_poly.pdbx_seq_one_letter_code
_entity_poly.pdbx_strand_id
1 'polypeptide(L)'
;MSSNDTKESSSSSLSLMGRFAKFQDDQRLERLQTHCKSLDDLFKTCLKNRRSDSEAIEQRGLPLRSIKYFDWRGIAKDHPDVEKTCAREEHLVWSCRAVAIGCGKDLGELKKCFEDEGPLRILSAPGTAYEESDNNKKAKIPCRKVQESLGNCVNKGAYELYERRRKQQSNGSVEGK
;
A
#
# COMPACT_ATOMS: atom_id res chain seq x y z
N MET A 1 62.80 20.53 -2.46
CA MET A 1 62.39 19.58 -1.40
C MET A 1 60.86 19.53 -1.43
N SER A 2 60.33 18.61 -2.22
CA SER A 2 58.89 18.30 -2.23
C SER A 2 58.60 17.31 -1.12
N SER A 3 57.58 17.55 -0.32
CA SER A 3 56.91 16.49 0.44
C SER A 3 55.44 16.86 0.58
N ASN A 4 54.64 15.89 0.19
CA ASN A 4 53.25 15.97 -0.21
C ASN A 4 52.28 16.12 0.96
N ASP A 5 51.11 16.63 0.58
CA ASP A 5 49.81 16.55 1.22
C ASP A 5 49.56 15.28 2.06
N THR A 6 48.93 15.47 3.22
CA THR A 6 48.06 14.45 3.81
C THR A 6 46.64 15.01 3.80
N LYS A 7 45.94 14.85 2.68
CA LYS A 7 44.48 15.00 2.62
C LYS A 7 43.87 13.79 3.34
N GLU A 8 43.31 14.03 4.51
CA GLU A 8 42.43 13.08 5.18
C GLU A 8 41.26 12.77 4.25
N SER A 9 41.25 11.55 3.74
CA SER A 9 40.12 10.95 3.05
C SER A 9 39.02 10.69 4.07
N SER A 10 38.01 11.56 4.11
CA SER A 10 36.78 11.33 4.88
C SER A 10 35.95 10.25 4.16
N SER A 11 36.33 8.99 4.37
CA SER A 11 35.51 7.85 3.99
C SER A 11 34.17 7.94 4.72
N SER A 12 33.12 8.27 3.98
CA SER A 12 31.76 8.43 4.50
C SER A 12 31.15 7.05 4.77
N SER A 13 31.64 6.34 5.77
CA SER A 13 31.09 5.05 6.15
C SER A 13 29.69 5.27 6.73
N LEU A 14 28.65 4.87 5.98
CA LEU A 14 27.27 4.83 6.50
C LEU A 14 27.27 4.00 7.78
N SER A 15 26.81 4.61 8.88
CA SER A 15 26.67 3.94 10.17
C SER A 15 25.83 2.67 10.04
N LEU A 16 26.08 1.67 10.89
CA LEU A 16 25.36 0.39 10.91
C LEU A 16 23.83 0.62 10.89
N MET A 17 23.34 1.61 11.64
CA MET A 17 21.93 2.00 11.69
C MET A 17 21.41 2.54 10.34
N GLY A 18 22.22 3.34 9.63
CA GLY A 18 21.88 3.82 8.29
C GLY A 18 21.75 2.68 7.26
N ARG A 19 22.59 1.64 7.38
CA ARG A 19 22.50 0.45 6.51
C ARG A 19 21.23 -0.36 6.77
N PHE A 20 20.85 -0.55 8.04
CA PHE A 20 19.60 -1.21 8.40
C PHE A 20 18.37 -0.43 7.91
N ALA A 21 18.34 0.89 8.09
CA ALA A 21 17.25 1.73 7.60
C ALA A 21 17.10 1.63 6.08
N LYS A 22 18.21 1.66 5.33
CA LYS A 22 18.21 1.46 3.88
C LYS A 22 17.65 0.09 3.49
N PHE A 23 18.11 -0.98 4.14
CA PHE A 23 17.60 -2.33 3.87
C PHE A 23 16.09 -2.45 4.13
N GLN A 24 15.60 -1.87 5.22
CA GLN A 24 14.17 -1.84 5.52
C GLN A 24 13.38 -1.05 4.47
N ASP A 25 13.87 0.13 4.08
CA ASP A 25 13.23 0.94 3.04
C ASP A 25 13.22 0.21 1.69
N ASP A 26 14.31 -0.49 1.32
CA ASP A 26 14.39 -1.32 0.12
C ASP A 26 13.34 -2.45 0.14
N GLN A 27 13.19 -3.14 1.26
CA GLN A 27 12.17 -4.17 1.43
C GLN A 27 10.73 -3.61 1.35
N ARG A 28 10.50 -2.38 1.83
CA ARG A 28 9.20 -1.72 1.71
C ARG A 28 8.91 -1.32 0.27
N LEU A 29 9.90 -0.77 -0.43
CA LEU A 29 9.80 -0.40 -1.84
C LEU A 29 9.55 -1.61 -2.72
N GLU A 30 10.26 -2.71 -2.49
CA GLU A 30 10.05 -3.99 -3.17
C GLU A 30 8.59 -4.42 -3.02
N ARG A 31 8.05 -4.43 -1.79
CA ARG A 31 6.63 -4.75 -1.53
C ARG A 31 5.65 -3.88 -2.31
N LEU A 32 5.88 -2.58 -2.37
CA LEU A 32 5.03 -1.67 -3.15
C LEU A 32 5.10 -1.96 -4.65
N GLN A 33 6.31 -2.15 -5.17
CA GLN A 33 6.57 -2.24 -6.62
C GLN A 33 6.21 -3.60 -7.22
N THR A 34 6.29 -4.67 -6.45
CA THR A 34 6.00 -6.03 -6.94
C THR A 34 4.64 -6.50 -6.45
N HIS A 35 4.47 -6.64 -5.14
CA HIS A 35 3.27 -7.23 -4.55
C HIS A 35 2.05 -6.32 -4.70
N CYS A 36 2.13 -5.07 -4.22
CA CYS A 36 0.98 -4.18 -4.28
C CYS A 36 0.64 -3.77 -5.72
N LYS A 37 1.64 -3.70 -6.61
CA LYS A 37 1.44 -3.45 -8.03
C LYS A 37 0.62 -4.56 -8.71
N SER A 38 0.89 -5.83 -8.42
CA SER A 38 0.09 -6.92 -9.01
C SER A 38 -1.39 -6.94 -8.56
N LEU A 39 -1.68 -6.41 -7.36
CA LEU A 39 -3.06 -6.15 -6.91
C LEU A 39 -3.65 -4.91 -7.59
N ASP A 40 -2.83 -3.89 -7.84
CA ASP A 40 -3.24 -2.69 -8.58
C ASP A 40 -3.65 -3.04 -10.02
N ASP A 41 -2.88 -3.92 -10.67
CA ASP A 41 -3.20 -4.44 -12.00
C ASP A 41 -4.48 -5.28 -11.98
N LEU A 42 -4.73 -6.04 -10.91
CA LEU A 42 -6.00 -6.75 -10.71
C LEU A 42 -7.17 -5.78 -10.58
N PHE A 43 -7.02 -4.74 -9.75
CA PHE A 43 -8.03 -3.72 -9.56
C PHE A 43 -8.34 -3.00 -10.87
N LYS A 44 -7.32 -2.58 -11.62
CA LYS A 44 -7.48 -1.99 -12.96
C LYS A 44 -8.19 -2.93 -13.93
N THR A 45 -7.89 -4.22 -13.88
CA THR A 45 -8.56 -5.23 -14.72
C THR A 45 -10.04 -5.35 -14.34
N CYS A 46 -10.36 -5.36 -13.04
CA CYS A 46 -11.74 -5.34 -12.59
C CYS A 46 -12.47 -4.08 -13.05
N LEU A 47 -11.87 -2.89 -12.89
CA LEU A 47 -12.47 -1.62 -13.33
C LEU A 47 -12.78 -1.63 -14.83
N LYS A 48 -11.89 -2.20 -15.64
CA LYS A 48 -12.05 -2.32 -17.09
C LYS A 48 -13.16 -3.31 -17.47
N ASN A 49 -13.19 -4.48 -16.83
CA ASN A 49 -14.10 -5.57 -17.20
C ASN A 49 -15.43 -5.53 -16.44
N ARG A 50 -15.55 -4.66 -15.42
CA ARG A 50 -16.67 -4.57 -14.48
C ARG A 50 -17.02 -5.92 -13.84
N ARG A 51 -15.98 -6.71 -13.57
CA ARG A 51 -16.11 -8.06 -13.02
C ARG A 51 -14.90 -8.40 -12.15
N SER A 52 -15.18 -8.75 -10.91
CA SER A 52 -14.21 -9.29 -9.97
C SER A 52 -13.77 -10.67 -10.42
N ASP A 53 -12.47 -10.90 -10.43
CA ASP A 53 -11.88 -12.21 -10.71
C ASP A 53 -11.54 -12.88 -9.38
N SER A 54 -12.56 -13.46 -8.75
CA SER A 54 -12.46 -14.14 -7.46
C SER A 54 -11.39 -15.24 -7.48
N GLU A 55 -11.24 -15.93 -8.61
CA GLU A 55 -10.24 -16.99 -8.77
C GLU A 55 -8.82 -16.39 -8.88
N ALA A 56 -8.63 -15.31 -9.64
CA ALA A 56 -7.34 -14.61 -9.67
C ALA A 56 -6.97 -14.00 -8.31
N ILE A 57 -7.95 -13.51 -7.53
CA ILE A 57 -7.72 -13.03 -6.16
C ILE A 57 -7.17 -14.17 -5.27
N GLU A 58 -7.75 -15.37 -5.36
CA GLU A 58 -7.37 -16.52 -4.55
C GLU A 58 -6.05 -17.17 -5.04
N GLN A 59 -5.90 -17.35 -6.36
CA GLN A 59 -4.73 -17.97 -6.99
C GLN A 59 -3.48 -17.09 -6.93
N ARG A 60 -3.63 -15.76 -7.03
CA ARG A 60 -2.46 -14.88 -7.01
C ARG A 60 -1.68 -14.99 -5.73
N GLY A 61 -2.25 -15.54 -4.66
CA GLY A 61 -1.48 -16.09 -3.54
C GLY A 61 -0.47 -15.12 -2.96
N LEU A 62 -0.63 -13.82 -3.22
CA LEU A 62 0.18 -12.75 -2.67
C LEU A 62 0.01 -12.85 -1.15
N PRO A 63 0.94 -12.37 -0.32
CA PRO A 63 1.02 -12.72 1.10
C PRO A 63 -0.20 -12.20 1.88
N LEU A 64 -1.35 -12.84 1.70
CA LEU A 64 -2.68 -12.36 2.01
C LEU A 64 -3.09 -13.04 3.30
N ARG A 65 -2.37 -12.64 4.36
CA ARG A 65 -3.07 -12.42 5.62
C ARG A 65 -4.26 -11.50 5.37
N SER A 66 -4.19 -10.55 4.43
CA SER A 66 -5.24 -9.56 4.12
C SER A 66 -6.58 -10.14 3.66
N ILE A 67 -6.65 -11.17 2.81
CA ILE A 67 -7.94 -11.83 2.48
C ILE A 67 -8.53 -12.49 3.72
N LYS A 68 -7.70 -13.19 4.50
CA LYS A 68 -8.11 -13.74 5.80
C LYS A 68 -8.39 -12.65 6.84
N TYR A 69 -7.88 -11.45 6.63
CA TYR A 69 -7.91 -10.36 7.61
C TYR A 69 -9.29 -9.74 7.70
N PHE A 70 -10.01 -9.66 6.58
CA PHE A 70 -11.37 -9.11 6.49
C PHE A 70 -12.47 -10.17 6.33
N ASP A 71 -12.10 -11.46 6.36
CA ASP A 71 -13.00 -12.64 6.35
C ASP A 71 -14.13 -12.63 5.30
N TRP A 72 -13.84 -12.13 4.09
CA TRP A 72 -14.85 -11.98 3.04
C TRP A 72 -14.96 -13.17 2.07
N ARG A 73 -14.52 -14.37 2.49
CA ARG A 73 -14.57 -15.56 1.62
C ARG A 73 -16.03 -15.94 1.35
N GLY A 74 -16.35 -16.30 0.12
CA GLY A 74 -17.70 -16.74 -0.27
C GLY A 74 -18.70 -15.62 -0.57
N ILE A 75 -18.51 -14.40 -0.06
CA ILE A 75 -19.50 -13.29 -0.21
C ILE A 75 -19.81 -12.99 -1.68
N ALA A 76 -18.81 -12.99 -2.55
CA ALA A 76 -19.01 -12.75 -3.99
C ALA A 76 -19.81 -13.86 -4.69
N LYS A 77 -19.77 -15.10 -4.18
CA LYS A 77 -20.55 -16.22 -4.72
C LYS A 77 -22.03 -16.07 -4.37
N ASP A 78 -22.33 -15.57 -3.18
CA ASP A 78 -23.69 -15.39 -2.68
C ASP A 78 -24.32 -14.06 -3.16
N HIS A 79 -23.49 -13.09 -3.55
CA HIS A 79 -23.89 -11.73 -3.95
C HIS A 79 -23.20 -11.28 -5.26
N PRO A 80 -23.75 -11.62 -6.44
CA PRO A 80 -23.11 -11.33 -7.73
C PRO A 80 -23.07 -9.84 -8.08
N ASP A 81 -23.86 -9.01 -7.40
CA ASP A 81 -23.79 -7.56 -7.48
C ASP A 81 -22.49 -6.99 -6.89
N VAL A 82 -21.92 -7.66 -5.87
CA VAL A 82 -20.62 -7.32 -5.30
C VAL A 82 -19.49 -7.52 -6.32
N GLU A 83 -19.58 -8.51 -7.22
CA GLU A 83 -18.57 -8.73 -8.24
C GLU A 83 -18.43 -7.54 -9.22
N LYS A 84 -19.43 -6.65 -9.30
CA LYS A 84 -19.44 -5.52 -10.22
C LYS A 84 -18.83 -4.25 -9.65
N THR A 85 -18.63 -4.17 -8.32
CA THR A 85 -18.18 -2.94 -7.64
C THR A 85 -16.66 -2.77 -7.64
N CYS A 86 -15.90 -3.85 -7.82
CA CYS A 86 -14.44 -3.88 -7.67
C CYS A 86 -13.92 -3.44 -6.28
N ALA A 87 -14.80 -3.33 -5.29
CA ALA A 87 -14.45 -2.87 -3.95
C ALA A 87 -13.46 -3.84 -3.29
N ARG A 88 -13.57 -5.15 -3.58
CA ARG A 88 -12.65 -6.16 -3.05
C ARG A 88 -11.21 -5.90 -3.49
N GLU A 89 -11.00 -5.73 -4.79
CA GLU A 89 -9.69 -5.45 -5.34
C GLU A 89 -9.11 -4.15 -4.78
N GLU A 90 -9.94 -3.11 -4.64
CA GLU A 90 -9.51 -1.85 -4.06
C GLU A 90 -9.07 -2.01 -2.59
N HIS A 91 -9.89 -2.63 -1.75
CA HIS A 91 -9.55 -2.92 -0.35
C HIS A 91 -8.27 -3.75 -0.22
N LEU A 92 -8.02 -4.68 -1.14
CA LEU A 92 -6.77 -5.46 -1.18
C LEU A 92 -5.55 -4.59 -1.48
N VAL A 93 -5.65 -3.71 -2.47
CA VAL A 93 -4.59 -2.77 -2.85
C VAL A 93 -4.22 -1.90 -1.65
N TRP A 94 -5.22 -1.27 -1.01
CA TRP A 94 -4.99 -0.40 0.14
C TRP A 94 -4.43 -1.12 1.35
N SER A 95 -4.87 -2.36 1.60
CA SER A 95 -4.33 -3.19 2.67
C SER A 95 -2.87 -3.58 2.41
N CYS A 96 -2.53 -3.92 1.17
CA CYS A 96 -1.14 -4.19 0.80
C CYS A 96 -0.25 -2.97 1.01
N ARG A 97 -0.69 -1.80 0.50
CA ARG A 97 0.05 -0.54 0.65
C ARG A 97 0.23 -0.19 2.13
N ALA A 98 -0.80 -0.36 2.95
CA ALA A 98 -0.72 -0.12 4.38
C ALA A 98 0.35 -0.98 5.08
N VAL A 99 0.39 -2.28 4.78
CA VAL A 99 1.42 -3.18 5.32
C VAL A 99 2.81 -2.78 4.83
N ALA A 100 2.95 -2.44 3.54
CA ALA A 100 4.23 -2.06 2.96
C ALA A 100 4.79 -0.77 3.58
N ILE A 101 3.91 0.20 3.89
CA ILE A 101 4.28 1.52 4.42
C ILE A 101 4.38 1.54 5.96
N GLY A 102 3.76 0.57 6.65
CA GLY A 102 3.75 0.50 8.11
C GLY A 102 2.52 1.15 8.77
N CYS A 103 1.42 1.29 8.04
CA CYS A 103 0.13 1.81 8.52
C CYS A 103 -0.72 0.73 9.20
N GLY A 104 -0.09 -0.12 10.03
CA GLY A 104 -0.75 -1.28 10.63
C GLY A 104 -1.86 -0.93 11.64
N LYS A 105 -1.74 0.23 12.30
CA LYS A 105 -2.77 0.74 13.23
C LYS A 105 -4.06 1.06 12.49
N ASP A 106 -3.99 1.91 11.47
CA ASP A 106 -5.13 2.29 10.63
C ASP A 106 -5.74 1.07 9.92
N LEU A 107 -4.90 0.12 9.51
CA LEU A 107 -5.37 -1.13 8.91
C LEU A 107 -6.18 -1.98 9.92
N GLY A 108 -5.77 -1.98 11.19
CA GLY A 108 -6.51 -2.63 12.27
C GLY A 108 -7.85 -1.97 12.56
N GLU A 109 -7.92 -0.64 12.48
CA GLU A 109 -9.19 0.11 12.59
C GLU A 109 -10.12 -0.21 11.41
N LEU A 110 -9.58 -0.32 10.20
CA LEU A 110 -10.35 -0.74 9.03
C LEU A 110 -10.94 -2.14 9.24
N LYS A 111 -10.15 -3.08 9.76
CA LYS A 111 -10.64 -4.43 10.06
C LYS A 111 -11.79 -4.43 11.06
N LYS A 112 -11.66 -3.69 12.16
CA LYS A 112 -12.76 -3.54 13.13
C LYS A 112 -14.02 -2.99 12.46
N CYS A 113 -13.87 -2.02 11.57
CA CYS A 113 -15.01 -1.50 10.83
C CYS A 113 -15.66 -2.55 9.90
N PHE A 114 -14.88 -3.45 9.31
CA PHE A 114 -15.42 -4.61 8.57
C PHE A 114 -16.20 -5.58 9.45
N GLU A 115 -15.72 -5.81 10.68
CA GLU A 115 -16.39 -6.66 11.67
C GLU A 115 -17.70 -5.99 12.16
N ASP A 116 -17.70 -4.67 12.38
CA ASP A 116 -18.83 -3.91 12.90
C ASP A 116 -19.94 -3.67 11.85
N GLU A 117 -19.56 -3.27 10.63
CA GLU A 117 -20.51 -2.90 9.56
C GLU A 117 -20.98 -4.09 8.71
N GLY A 118 -20.23 -5.19 8.76
CA GLY A 118 -20.43 -6.37 7.93
C GLY A 118 -19.77 -6.23 6.54
N PRO A 119 -19.01 -7.24 6.07
CA PRO A 119 -18.28 -7.12 4.81
C PRO A 119 -19.19 -6.89 3.59
N LEU A 120 -20.39 -7.48 3.55
CA LEU A 120 -21.33 -7.29 2.44
C LEU A 120 -21.66 -5.80 2.23
N ARG A 121 -21.98 -5.08 3.31
CA ARG A 121 -22.35 -3.65 3.22
C ARG A 121 -21.21 -2.81 2.69
N ILE A 122 -19.98 -3.13 3.09
CA ILE A 122 -18.78 -2.41 2.64
C ILE A 122 -18.49 -2.72 1.16
N LEU A 123 -18.58 -3.99 0.77
CA LEU A 123 -18.26 -4.43 -0.59
C LEU A 123 -19.33 -4.06 -1.64
N SER A 124 -20.58 -3.91 -1.22
CA SER A 124 -21.66 -3.38 -2.06
C SER A 124 -21.68 -1.85 -2.15
N ALA A 125 -20.74 -1.15 -1.49
CA ALA A 125 -20.70 0.30 -1.53
C ALA A 125 -20.41 0.82 -2.96
N PRO A 126 -20.95 2.00 -3.34
CA PRO A 126 -20.74 2.59 -4.68
C PRO A 126 -19.30 3.09 -4.92
N GLY A 127 -18.45 3.03 -3.89
CA GLY A 127 -17.04 3.41 -3.93
C GLY A 127 -16.43 3.38 -2.53
N THR A 128 -15.14 3.69 -2.47
CA THR A 128 -14.37 3.83 -1.22
C THR A 128 -13.94 5.29 -1.02
N ALA A 129 -13.32 5.58 0.12
CA ALA A 129 -12.85 6.89 0.52
C ALA A 129 -11.35 6.90 0.88
N TYR A 130 -10.56 6.04 0.25
CA TYR A 130 -9.12 5.98 0.49
C TYR A 130 -8.36 7.13 -0.17
N GLU A 131 -8.80 7.55 -1.36
CA GLU A 131 -8.26 8.73 -2.02
C GLU A 131 -9.17 9.91 -1.69
N GLU A 132 -8.58 11.04 -1.30
CA GLU A 132 -9.30 12.31 -1.18
C GLU A 132 -9.79 12.73 -2.57
N SER A 133 -10.96 12.22 -2.99
CA SER A 133 -11.62 12.65 -4.22
C SER A 133 -12.91 13.39 -3.87
N ASP A 134 -13.03 14.57 -4.50
CA ASP A 134 -14.07 15.59 -4.44
C ASP A 134 -15.17 15.47 -3.37
N ASN A 135 -15.23 16.53 -2.56
CA ASN A 135 -16.20 16.89 -1.51
C ASN A 135 -17.70 16.80 -1.88
N ASN A 136 -18.07 16.25 -3.03
CA ASN A 136 -19.38 16.39 -3.64
C ASN A 136 -20.09 15.08 -4.00
N LYS A 137 -19.86 14.00 -3.25
CA LYS A 137 -20.74 12.83 -3.27
C LYS A 137 -21.37 12.60 -1.89
N LYS A 138 -22.66 12.93 -1.80
CA LYS A 138 -23.60 12.57 -0.71
C LYS A 138 -23.75 11.03 -0.52
N ALA A 139 -22.88 10.22 -1.09
CA ALA A 139 -22.94 8.78 -0.97
C ALA A 139 -22.50 8.37 0.44
N LYS A 140 -23.35 7.61 1.14
CA LYS A 140 -23.04 7.07 2.46
C LYS A 140 -22.04 5.93 2.30
N ILE A 141 -20.74 6.25 2.24
CA ILE A 141 -19.66 5.26 2.18
C ILE A 141 -19.47 4.65 3.58
N PRO A 142 -19.64 3.34 3.76
CA PRO A 142 -19.33 2.66 5.02
C PRO A 142 -17.86 2.84 5.38
N CYS A 143 -17.54 2.95 6.67
CA CYS A 143 -16.17 3.11 7.15
C CYS A 143 -15.42 4.34 6.59
N ARG A 144 -16.11 5.35 6.04
CA ARG A 144 -15.49 6.49 5.34
C ARG A 144 -14.29 7.09 6.09
N LYS A 145 -14.50 7.51 7.34
CA LYS A 145 -13.42 8.15 8.14
C LYS A 145 -12.21 7.25 8.35
N VAL A 146 -12.44 5.94 8.49
CA VAL A 146 -11.39 4.95 8.69
C VAL A 146 -10.63 4.70 7.39
N GLN A 147 -11.35 4.65 6.26
CA GLN A 147 -10.73 4.57 4.93
C GLN A 147 -9.89 5.81 4.63
N GLU A 148 -10.39 7.01 4.94
CA GLU A 148 -9.65 8.27 4.80
C GLU A 148 -8.39 8.30 5.67
N SER A 149 -8.48 7.87 6.94
CA SER A 149 -7.30 7.77 7.83
C SER A 149 -6.24 6.84 7.27
N LEU A 150 -6.64 5.65 6.82
CA LEU A 150 -5.73 4.69 6.20
C LEU A 150 -5.08 5.26 4.94
N GLY A 151 -5.89 5.88 4.09
CA GLY A 151 -5.45 6.53 2.86
C GLY A 151 -4.39 7.59 3.12
N ASN A 152 -4.64 8.46 4.09
CA ASN A 152 -3.72 9.52 4.51
C ASN A 152 -2.41 8.96 5.06
N CYS A 153 -2.46 7.93 5.91
CA CYS A 153 -1.24 7.28 6.40
C CYS A 153 -0.41 6.69 5.25
N VAL A 154 -1.07 5.95 4.35
CA VAL A 154 -0.42 5.29 3.21
C VAL A 154 0.23 6.31 2.30
N ASN A 155 -0.49 7.37 1.91
CA ASN A 155 -0.01 8.39 1.00
C ASN A 155 1.18 9.15 1.60
N LYS A 156 1.06 9.59 2.86
CA LYS A 156 2.15 10.26 3.57
C LYS A 156 3.38 9.37 3.70
N GLY A 157 3.21 8.14 4.16
CA GLY A 157 4.34 7.24 4.39
C GLY A 157 5.00 6.77 3.07
N ALA A 158 4.24 6.64 1.98
CA ALA A 158 4.79 6.38 0.65
C ALA A 158 5.64 7.57 0.17
N TYR A 159 5.12 8.80 0.28
CA TYR A 159 5.86 10.01 -0.05
C TYR A 159 7.18 10.12 0.72
N GLU A 160 7.14 9.94 2.04
CA GLU A 160 8.33 9.99 2.89
C GLU A 160 9.35 8.90 2.54
N LEU A 161 8.89 7.69 2.21
CA LEU A 161 9.74 6.59 1.79
C LEU A 161 10.46 6.90 0.47
N TYR A 162 9.75 7.45 -0.52
CA TYR A 162 10.35 7.85 -1.79
C TYR A 162 11.35 8.99 -1.62
N GLU A 163 11.04 10.00 -0.79
CA GLU A 163 11.96 11.10 -0.49
C GLU A 163 13.25 10.61 0.19
N ARG A 164 13.15 9.69 1.16
CA ARG A 164 14.34 9.09 1.78
C ARG A 164 15.19 8.34 0.76
N ARG A 165 14.56 7.56 -0.13
CA ARG A 165 15.26 6.83 -1.19
C ARG A 165 15.99 7.76 -2.14
N ARG A 166 15.35 8.86 -2.55
CA ARG A 166 15.93 9.85 -3.45
C ARG A 166 17.17 10.53 -2.84
N LYS A 167 17.10 10.90 -1.56
CA LYS A 167 18.25 11.46 -0.82
C LYS A 167 19.41 10.48 -0.66
N GLN A 168 19.12 9.19 -0.50
CA GLN A 168 20.15 8.15 -0.44
C GLN A 168 20.86 7.96 -1.79
N GLN A 169 20.13 8.10 -2.91
CA GLN A 169 20.69 8.01 -4.26
C GLN A 169 21.54 9.25 -4.61
N SER A 170 21.10 10.46 -4.23
CA SER A 170 21.87 11.68 -4.48
C SER A 170 23.20 11.70 -3.71
N ASN A 171 23.22 11.17 -2.48
CA ASN A 171 24.43 11.13 -1.66
C ASN A 171 25.41 10.01 -2.07
N GLY A 172 24.96 9.01 -2.84
CA GLY A 172 25.81 7.96 -3.40
C GLY A 172 26.44 8.30 -4.76
N SER A 173 26.05 9.43 -5.37
CA SER A 173 26.44 9.78 -6.75
C SER A 173 27.57 10.82 -6.83
N VAL A 174 28.18 11.20 -5.70
CA VAL A 174 29.27 12.19 -5.62
C VAL A 174 30.67 11.54 -5.73
N GLU A 175 30.79 10.21 -5.72
CA GLU A 175 32.09 9.49 -5.76
C GLU A 175 32.46 8.95 -7.15
N GLY A 176 32.00 9.58 -8.23
CA GLY A 176 32.26 9.14 -9.61
C GLY A 176 32.62 10.28 -10.55
N LYS A 177 33.71 10.99 -10.30
CA LYS A 177 34.44 11.78 -11.30
C LYS A 177 35.93 11.61 -11.11
#